data_AF-A0A931XZL1-F1
#
_entry.id   AF-A0A931XZL1-F1
#
_cell.length_a   1.000
_cell.length_b   1.000
_cell.length_c   1.000
_cell.angle_alpha   90.00
_cell.angle_beta   90.00
_cell.angle_gamma   90.00
#
_symmetry.space_group_name_H-M   'P 1'
#
loop_
_entity.id
_entity.type
_entity.pdbx_description
1 polymer ?
#
loop_
_entity_poly.entity_id
_entity_poly.type
_entity_poly.pdbx_seq_one_letter_code
_entity_poly.pdbx_strand_id
1 'polypeptide(L)'
;MRAPLVFCVALLGCGFPEFRFAETGAPALDAASDDGDVAVEADADADAEVADARTDATSGDADATSDAPSDAALDAPKAGCAAFPTATFCADFDDVSSPSGGWTAAEITPSGSLTLESGAGRSLPNALLAATTPSSTATLVMAYVHRQLTAPAATTPMQLDAWFKLDQAVFPTTAGSTFLFKLERTGSDGDGVTLSLDRTGFFAERIGVSYERYPIMRAVKPGVWMHLRMDVVLHTTAGALTIYIDDMTKSVVAAAGVSTVKSDATARSVIVGLFSDRATSPFQARFDDVALWFR
;
A
#
# COMPACT_ATOMS: atom_id res chain seq x y z
N MET A 1 34.86 46.64 17.36
CA MET A 1 34.45 45.88 16.16
C MET A 1 34.74 44.41 16.44
N ARG A 2 33.70 43.58 16.64
CA ARG A 2 33.82 42.13 16.89
C ARG A 2 33.26 41.40 15.66
N ALA A 3 34.06 40.55 15.05
CA ALA A 3 33.67 39.70 13.92
C ALA A 3 32.86 38.48 14.43
N PRO A 4 31.83 38.01 13.69
CA PRO A 4 31.11 36.81 14.07
C PRO A 4 31.90 35.55 13.68
N LEU A 5 31.98 34.62 14.63
CA LEU A 5 32.53 33.27 14.44
C LEU A 5 31.46 32.43 13.73
N VAL A 6 31.73 31.98 12.51
CA VAL A 6 30.86 31.04 11.77
C VAL A 6 31.24 29.62 12.17
N PHE A 7 30.34 28.92 12.85
CA PHE A 7 30.46 27.49 13.15
C PHE A 7 29.92 26.69 11.97
N CYS A 8 30.80 26.09 11.17
CA CYS A 8 30.43 25.02 10.24
C CYS A 8 30.29 23.71 11.02
N VAL A 9 29.06 23.24 11.19
CA VAL A 9 28.80 21.87 11.66
C VAL A 9 28.92 20.95 10.45
N ALA A 10 30.01 20.20 10.38
CA ALA A 10 30.17 19.10 9.43
C ALA A 10 29.31 17.92 9.90
N LEU A 11 28.23 17.62 9.18
CA LEU A 11 27.46 16.38 9.31
C LEU A 11 28.31 15.23 8.78
N LEU A 12 28.98 14.53 9.70
CA LEU A 12 29.62 13.24 9.43
C LEU A 12 28.53 12.22 9.07
N GLY A 13 28.65 11.64 7.89
CA GLY A 13 27.72 10.66 7.35
C GLY A 13 27.63 9.41 8.21
N CYS A 14 26.45 9.20 8.79
CA CYS A 14 25.98 7.86 9.13
C CYS A 14 25.68 7.16 7.80
N GLY A 15 26.51 6.19 7.42
CA GLY A 15 26.19 5.26 6.34
C GLY A 15 24.91 4.51 6.70
N PHE A 16 23.86 4.71 5.91
CA PHE A 16 22.61 4.00 6.06
C PHE A 16 22.78 2.55 5.57
N PRO A 17 22.10 1.57 6.20
CA PRO A 17 21.97 0.25 5.60
C PRO A 17 21.24 0.42 4.26
N GLU A 18 21.93 0.09 3.17
CA GLU A 18 21.36 0.02 1.83
C GLU A 18 20.20 -0.98 1.86
N PHE A 19 18.97 -0.48 1.73
CA PHE A 19 17.77 -1.31 1.58
C PHE A 19 17.89 -2.08 0.25
N ARG A 20 18.56 -3.22 0.28
CA ARG A 20 18.52 -4.18 -0.82
C ARG A 20 17.34 -5.08 -0.61
N PHE A 21 16.26 -4.82 -1.34
CA PHE A 21 15.36 -5.90 -1.68
C PHE A 21 16.20 -6.94 -2.39
N ALA A 22 16.33 -8.13 -1.81
CA ALA A 22 16.81 -9.27 -2.55
C ALA A 22 15.83 -9.45 -3.70
N GLU A 23 16.21 -9.03 -4.91
CA GLU A 23 15.64 -9.57 -6.14
C GLU A 23 15.89 -11.07 -6.06
N THR A 24 14.95 -11.81 -5.49
CA THR A 24 14.87 -13.25 -5.66
C THR A 24 14.58 -13.44 -7.12
N GLY A 25 15.66 -13.56 -7.91
CA GLY A 25 15.58 -13.92 -9.31
C GLY A 25 14.64 -15.11 -9.40
N ALA A 26 13.59 -14.95 -10.21
CA ALA A 26 12.77 -16.08 -10.59
C ALA A 26 13.71 -17.21 -11.02
N PRO A 27 13.52 -18.45 -10.55
CA PRO A 27 14.36 -19.56 -10.99
C PRO A 27 14.33 -19.58 -12.51
N ALA A 28 15.51 -19.51 -13.12
CA ALA A 28 15.66 -19.73 -14.55
C ALA A 28 15.02 -21.09 -14.85
N LEU A 29 13.90 -21.07 -15.58
CA LEU A 29 13.37 -22.28 -16.18
C LEU A 29 14.41 -22.66 -17.24
N ASP A 30 15.29 -23.59 -16.88
CA ASP A 30 16.10 -24.34 -17.83
C ASP A 30 15.12 -25.01 -18.80
N ALA A 31 14.94 -24.38 -19.96
CA ALA A 31 14.32 -24.97 -21.12
C ALA A 31 15.26 -26.06 -21.62
N ALA A 32 15.09 -27.28 -21.10
CA ALA A 32 15.59 -28.46 -21.76
C ALA A 32 14.89 -28.55 -23.13
N SER A 33 15.67 -28.30 -24.18
CA SER A 33 15.32 -28.64 -25.55
C SER A 33 15.21 -30.16 -25.66
N ASP A 34 13.98 -30.67 -25.69
CA ASP A 34 13.70 -32.03 -26.13
C ASP A 34 13.32 -31.96 -27.61
N ASP A 35 14.31 -32.19 -28.46
CA ASP A 35 14.16 -32.38 -29.90
C ASP A 35 13.53 -33.76 -30.15
N GLY A 36 12.22 -33.84 -29.93
CA GLY A 36 11.39 -35.01 -30.20
C GLY A 36 10.73 -34.93 -31.57
N ASP A 37 11.46 -35.36 -32.58
CA ASP A 37 11.02 -35.65 -33.95
C ASP A 37 9.78 -36.59 -33.93
N VAL A 38 8.60 -36.08 -34.31
CA VAL A 38 7.40 -36.89 -34.50
C VAL A 38 6.80 -36.61 -35.87
N ALA A 39 6.74 -37.68 -36.63
CA ALA A 39 6.37 -37.78 -38.03
C ALA A 39 5.06 -37.09 -38.41
N VAL A 40 5.14 -36.43 -39.56
CA VAL A 40 4.01 -36.02 -40.39
C VAL A 40 3.35 -37.29 -40.96
N GLU A 41 2.17 -37.63 -40.47
CA GLU A 41 1.23 -38.51 -41.16
C GLU A 41 0.01 -37.67 -41.51
N ALA A 42 -0.21 -37.56 -42.82
CA ALA A 42 -1.38 -36.95 -43.44
C ALA A 42 -2.60 -37.86 -43.27
N ASP A 43 -3.79 -37.26 -43.25
CA ASP A 43 -5.12 -37.79 -43.62
C ASP A 43 -6.16 -37.04 -42.77
N ALA A 44 -7.33 -36.65 -43.22
CA ALA A 44 -8.03 -36.67 -44.49
C ALA A 44 -9.25 -35.74 -44.30
N ASP A 45 -9.80 -35.28 -45.41
CA ASP A 45 -11.10 -34.61 -45.54
C ASP A 45 -12.19 -35.14 -44.60
N ALA A 46 -12.91 -34.22 -43.97
CA ALA A 46 -14.33 -34.39 -43.64
C ALA A 46 -15.01 -33.04 -43.51
N ASP A 47 -15.54 -32.56 -44.63
CA ASP A 47 -16.67 -31.63 -44.67
C ASP A 47 -17.82 -32.18 -43.84
N ALA A 48 -18.28 -31.42 -42.84
CA ALA A 48 -19.57 -31.63 -42.22
C ALA A 48 -20.19 -30.27 -41.86
N GLU A 49 -21.12 -29.86 -42.72
CA GLU A 49 -22.08 -28.80 -42.46
C GLU A 49 -22.82 -29.05 -41.13
N VAL A 50 -22.92 -28.02 -40.30
CA VAL A 50 -24.03 -27.89 -39.36
C VAL A 50 -24.54 -26.45 -39.41
N ALA A 51 -25.59 -26.28 -40.21
CA ALA A 51 -26.59 -25.25 -39.96
C ALA A 51 -27.26 -25.54 -38.61
N ASP A 52 -27.43 -24.55 -37.74
CA ASP A 52 -28.78 -24.24 -37.25
C ASP A 52 -28.91 -22.97 -36.40
N ALA A 53 -30.06 -22.34 -36.62
CA ALA A 53 -30.85 -21.51 -35.70
C ALA A 53 -30.20 -20.26 -35.08
N ARG A 54 -30.27 -19.15 -35.83
CA ARG A 54 -30.54 -17.83 -35.24
C ARG A 54 -31.95 -17.83 -34.66
N THR A 55 -32.09 -18.04 -33.36
CA THR A 55 -33.35 -17.77 -32.65
C THR A 55 -33.34 -16.33 -32.17
N ASP A 56 -34.18 -15.55 -32.84
CA ASP A 56 -34.58 -14.18 -32.53
C ASP A 56 -35.34 -14.17 -31.19
N ALA A 57 -34.67 -13.79 -30.11
CA ALA A 57 -35.26 -13.63 -28.79
C ALA A 57 -35.38 -12.14 -28.47
N THR A 58 -36.51 -11.59 -28.90
CA THR A 58 -37.32 -10.56 -28.23
C THR A 58 -36.58 -9.55 -27.36
N SER A 59 -36.44 -8.34 -27.91
CA SER A 59 -36.30 -7.06 -27.21
C SER A 59 -37.40 -6.87 -26.16
N GLY A 60 -37.11 -7.22 -24.91
CA GLY A 60 -37.83 -6.77 -23.74
C GLY A 60 -37.06 -5.64 -23.11
N ASP A 61 -37.37 -4.40 -23.50
CA ASP A 61 -36.97 -3.17 -22.80
C ASP A 61 -37.60 -3.18 -21.40
N ALA A 62 -36.97 -3.89 -20.47
CA ALA A 62 -37.16 -3.66 -19.06
C ALA A 62 -36.26 -2.48 -18.69
N ASP A 63 -36.90 -1.31 -18.64
CA ASP A 63 -36.43 -0.06 -18.06
C ASP A 63 -36.06 -0.29 -16.58
N ALA A 64 -34.92 -0.95 -16.37
CA ALA A 64 -34.26 -1.01 -15.08
C ALA A 64 -33.60 0.35 -14.89
N THR A 65 -34.41 1.29 -14.39
CA THR A 65 -33.96 2.43 -13.62
C THR A 65 -33.13 1.89 -12.46
N SER A 66 -31.86 1.63 -12.76
CA SER A 66 -30.83 1.37 -11.77
C SER A 66 -30.65 2.69 -11.05
N ASP A 67 -31.44 2.87 -9.99
CA ASP A 67 -31.15 3.78 -8.90
C ASP A 67 -29.84 3.28 -8.27
N ALA A 68 -28.73 3.52 -8.97
CA ALA A 68 -27.42 3.41 -8.39
C ALA A 68 -27.46 4.30 -7.14
N PRO A 69 -27.25 3.74 -5.95
CA PRO A 69 -27.26 4.54 -4.73
C PRO A 69 -26.31 5.69 -4.97
N SER A 70 -26.80 6.93 -4.81
CA SER A 70 -25.94 8.09 -5.03
C SER A 70 -24.72 7.87 -4.15
N ASP A 71 -23.54 7.79 -4.78
CA ASP A 71 -22.23 7.80 -4.13
C ASP A 71 -22.03 9.19 -3.48
N ALA A 72 -22.98 9.62 -2.65
CA ALA A 72 -22.78 10.68 -1.69
C ALA A 72 -21.60 10.20 -0.88
N ALA A 73 -20.44 10.81 -1.15
CA ALA A 73 -19.21 10.55 -0.42
C ALA A 73 -19.61 10.50 1.05
N LEU A 74 -19.44 9.33 1.67
CA LEU A 74 -19.77 9.12 3.06
C LEU A 74 -18.81 9.99 3.86
N ASP A 75 -19.19 11.26 4.02
CA ASP A 75 -18.57 12.19 4.95
C ASP A 75 -19.00 11.72 6.34
N ALA A 76 -18.43 10.59 6.79
CA ALA A 76 -18.53 10.17 8.18
C ALA A 76 -18.03 11.33 9.08
N PRO A 77 -18.50 11.41 10.34
CA PRO A 77 -18.13 12.51 11.22
C PRO A 77 -16.60 12.62 11.38
N LYS A 78 -16.07 13.83 11.24
CA LYS A 78 -14.68 14.17 11.56
C LYS A 78 -14.46 13.91 13.03
N ALA A 79 -13.71 12.88 13.37
CA ALA A 79 -13.58 12.45 14.76
C ALA A 79 -12.15 12.59 15.30
N GLY A 80 -11.14 12.73 14.44
CA GLY A 80 -9.76 12.98 14.86
C GLY A 80 -9.20 11.86 15.73
N CYS A 81 -8.09 12.13 16.40
CA CYS A 81 -7.56 11.20 17.40
C CYS A 81 -8.42 11.08 18.66
N ALA A 82 -9.33 12.03 18.91
CA ALA A 82 -10.32 11.94 19.99
C ALA A 82 -11.29 10.77 19.82
N ALA A 83 -11.49 10.27 18.59
CA ALA A 83 -12.28 9.08 18.29
C ALA A 83 -11.64 7.78 18.78
N PHE A 84 -10.32 7.81 19.04
CA PHE A 84 -9.48 6.64 19.26
C PHE A 84 -8.78 6.70 20.62
N PRO A 85 -9.50 6.88 21.75
CA PRO A 85 -8.88 7.12 23.07
C PRO A 85 -8.07 5.94 23.61
N THR A 86 -8.21 4.76 23.01
CA THR A 86 -7.49 3.53 23.39
C THR A 86 -6.37 3.15 22.42
N ALA A 87 -6.14 3.95 21.38
CA ALA A 87 -5.06 3.70 20.43
C ALA A 87 -3.71 3.82 21.14
N THR A 88 -2.81 2.90 20.83
CA THR A 88 -1.41 2.95 21.28
C THR A 88 -0.70 4.16 20.68
N PHE A 89 -1.06 4.49 19.44
CA PHE A 89 -0.56 5.66 18.71
C PHE A 89 -1.70 6.23 17.87
N CYS A 90 -1.80 7.55 17.80
CA CYS A 90 -2.70 8.23 16.89
C CYS A 90 -2.06 9.51 16.33
N ALA A 91 -2.31 9.79 15.04
CA ALA A 91 -1.95 11.02 14.36
C ALA A 91 -3.06 11.44 13.37
N ASP A 92 -3.69 12.59 13.65
CA ASP A 92 -4.68 13.27 12.79
C ASP A 92 -4.11 14.53 12.13
N PHE A 93 -2.81 14.84 12.36
CA PHE A 93 -2.09 15.97 11.75
C PHE A 93 -2.65 17.38 12.02
N ASP A 94 -3.70 17.49 12.82
CA ASP A 94 -4.41 18.73 13.12
C ASP A 94 -3.64 19.61 14.12
N ASP A 95 -3.02 18.98 15.13
CA ASP A 95 -2.33 19.65 16.24
C ASP A 95 -0.79 19.69 16.07
N VAL A 96 -0.27 19.50 14.86
CA VAL A 96 1.17 19.49 14.57
C VAL A 96 1.59 20.63 13.63
N SER A 97 2.80 21.15 13.84
CA SER A 97 3.37 22.22 13.00
C SER A 97 4.29 21.70 11.88
N SER A 98 4.56 20.40 11.85
CA SER A 98 5.40 19.76 10.82
C SER A 98 4.84 18.37 10.45
N PRO A 99 5.06 17.90 9.20
CA PRO A 99 4.61 16.58 8.75
C PRO A 99 5.06 15.41 9.65
N SER A 100 6.23 15.53 10.27
CA SER A 100 6.81 14.52 11.16
C SER A 100 6.40 14.64 12.63
N GLY A 101 5.53 15.59 12.98
CA GLY A 101 5.10 15.81 14.37
C GLY A 101 4.47 14.54 14.96
N GLY A 102 5.04 14.02 16.06
CA GLY A 102 4.59 12.77 16.68
C GLY A 102 5.13 11.48 16.03
N TRP A 103 5.81 11.55 14.90
CA TRP A 103 6.42 10.40 14.22
C TRP A 103 7.86 10.17 14.69
N THR A 104 8.38 8.95 14.49
CA THR A 104 9.78 8.63 14.81
C THR A 104 10.72 9.28 13.80
N ALA A 105 10.39 9.19 12.52
CA ALA A 105 11.09 9.92 11.47
C ALA A 105 10.17 10.21 10.27
N ALA A 106 10.70 11.04 9.38
CA ALA A 106 10.18 11.25 8.03
C ALA A 106 11.30 10.98 7.04
N GLU A 107 10.98 10.29 5.95
CA GLU A 107 11.94 9.92 4.93
C GLU A 107 11.48 10.42 3.57
N ILE A 108 12.41 11.10 2.89
CA ILE A 108 12.19 11.73 1.60
C ILE A 108 13.40 11.43 0.72
N THR A 109 13.21 10.68 -0.35
CA THR A 109 14.30 10.26 -1.24
C THR A 109 13.79 10.05 -2.66
N PRO A 110 14.62 10.26 -3.67
CA PRO A 110 15.38 11.49 -3.90
C PRO A 110 14.46 12.66 -4.29
N SER A 111 13.19 12.38 -4.60
CA SER A 111 12.30 13.30 -5.33
C SER A 111 10.88 13.34 -4.74
N GLY A 112 10.73 12.96 -3.48
CA GLY A 112 9.48 13.06 -2.72
C GLY A 112 9.29 14.41 -2.01
N SER A 113 8.09 14.65 -1.48
CA SER A 113 7.82 15.71 -0.51
C SER A 113 6.75 15.30 0.50
N LEU A 114 6.88 15.83 1.71
CA LEU A 114 5.89 15.71 2.77
C LEU A 114 5.50 17.11 3.22
N THR A 115 4.20 17.40 3.22
CA THR A 115 3.66 18.70 3.62
C THR A 115 2.38 18.51 4.43
N LEU A 116 2.06 19.48 5.28
CA LEU A 116 0.74 19.57 5.89
C LEU A 116 -0.15 20.37 4.96
N GLU A 117 -1.27 19.79 4.53
CA GLU A 117 -2.22 20.45 3.65
C GLU A 117 -3.44 20.91 4.43
N SER A 118 -3.59 22.23 4.56
CA SER A 118 -4.70 22.85 5.27
C SER A 118 -5.99 22.80 4.46
N GLY A 119 -7.12 22.50 5.12
CA GLY A 119 -8.45 22.50 4.51
C GLY A 119 -8.73 21.33 3.57
N ALA A 120 -7.77 20.41 3.42
CA ALA A 120 -7.91 19.19 2.63
C ALA A 120 -8.09 17.93 3.47
N GLY A 121 -7.92 18.04 4.79
CA GLY A 121 -8.04 16.92 5.73
C GLY A 121 -9.44 16.33 5.82
N ARG A 122 -9.46 15.05 6.18
CA ARG A 122 -10.66 14.33 6.55
C ARG A 122 -11.17 14.88 7.88
N SER A 123 -10.31 14.88 8.89
CA SER A 123 -10.42 15.75 10.07
C SER A 123 -9.88 17.14 9.74
N LEU A 124 -10.19 18.14 10.56
CA LEU A 124 -9.83 19.54 10.30
C LEU A 124 -8.95 20.04 11.43
N PRO A 125 -7.91 20.84 11.15
CA PRO A 125 -7.68 21.56 9.88
C PRO A 125 -6.79 20.91 8.81
N ASN A 126 -6.03 19.86 9.06
CA ASN A 126 -4.90 19.44 8.21
C ASN A 126 -4.97 17.95 7.82
N ALA A 127 -4.23 17.60 6.77
CA ALA A 127 -3.83 16.20 6.50
C ALA A 127 -2.36 16.16 6.07
N LEU A 128 -1.75 14.97 6.16
CA LEU A 128 -0.45 14.72 5.58
C LEU A 128 -0.58 14.54 4.07
N LEU A 129 -0.01 15.45 3.29
CA LEU A 129 0.18 15.29 1.85
C LEU A 129 1.57 14.71 1.59
N ALA A 130 1.61 13.49 1.04
CA ALA A 130 2.81 12.91 0.46
C ALA A 130 2.73 13.01 -1.06
N ALA A 131 3.82 13.46 -1.68
CA ALA A 131 3.91 13.56 -3.12
C ALA A 131 5.25 13.00 -3.63
N THR A 132 5.24 12.46 -4.83
CA THR A 132 6.44 12.14 -5.59
C THR A 132 6.52 13.06 -6.81
N THR A 133 7.74 13.42 -7.19
CA THR A 133 8.02 14.06 -8.48
C THR A 133 8.58 13.03 -9.46
N PRO A 134 8.28 13.19 -10.77
CA PRO A 134 8.68 12.19 -11.74
C PRO A 134 10.19 12.03 -11.79
N SER A 135 10.63 10.78 -11.87
CA SER A 135 12.03 10.43 -12.05
C SER A 135 12.15 9.18 -12.90
N SER A 136 12.94 9.26 -13.97
CA SER A 136 13.22 8.12 -14.87
C SER A 136 14.47 7.34 -14.47
N THR A 137 15.28 7.87 -13.55
CA THR A 137 16.57 7.29 -13.15
C THR A 137 16.61 6.87 -11.68
N ALA A 138 15.63 7.30 -10.86
CA ALA A 138 15.57 6.88 -9.48
C ALA A 138 15.24 5.38 -9.39
N THR A 139 16.06 4.66 -8.63
CA THR A 139 15.82 3.25 -8.26
C THR A 139 15.03 3.13 -6.97
N LEU A 140 14.61 4.26 -6.39
CA LEU A 140 13.91 4.35 -5.12
C LEU A 140 13.30 5.74 -5.06
N VAL A 141 12.01 5.87 -4.76
CA VAL A 141 11.36 7.15 -4.49
C VAL A 141 10.46 7.00 -3.28
N MET A 142 10.61 7.89 -2.31
CA MET A 142 9.96 7.81 -1.01
C MET A 142 9.56 9.20 -0.52
N ALA A 143 8.39 9.27 0.10
CA ALA A 143 7.88 10.37 0.88
C ALA A 143 6.95 9.79 1.94
N TYR A 144 7.47 9.43 3.11
CA TYR A 144 6.67 8.82 4.16
C TYR A 144 7.10 9.25 5.56
N VAL A 145 6.18 9.08 6.50
CA VAL A 145 6.47 9.14 7.94
C VAL A 145 6.43 7.72 8.51
N HIS A 146 7.24 7.47 9.53
CA HIS A 146 7.22 6.18 10.21
C HIS A 146 7.29 6.33 11.73
N ARG A 147 6.60 5.42 12.42
CA ARG A 147 6.51 5.38 13.88
C ARG A 147 6.96 4.01 14.36
N GLN A 148 8.02 4.00 15.16
CA GLN A 148 8.48 2.80 15.85
C GLN A 148 7.76 2.63 17.19
N LEU A 149 7.34 1.41 17.47
CA LEU A 149 6.62 1.02 18.69
C LEU A 149 7.13 -0.33 19.18
N THR A 150 6.87 -0.67 20.44
CA THR A 150 7.19 -1.98 21.00
C THR A 150 5.91 -2.70 21.37
N ALA A 151 5.64 -3.82 20.70
CA ALA A 151 4.52 -4.69 21.01
C ALA A 151 4.76 -5.43 22.35
N PRO A 152 3.69 -5.72 23.14
CA PRO A 152 3.79 -6.51 24.36
C PRO A 152 4.40 -7.90 24.15
N ALA A 153 4.13 -8.54 23.00
CA ALA A 153 4.69 -9.81 22.60
C ALA A 153 4.97 -9.86 21.09
N ALA A 154 5.82 -10.81 20.67
CA ALA A 154 6.17 -10.95 19.26
C ALA A 154 4.96 -11.33 18.38
N THR A 155 3.95 -11.94 18.97
CA THR A 155 2.75 -12.40 18.28
C THR A 155 1.54 -11.51 18.51
N THR A 156 1.69 -10.36 19.20
CA THR A 156 0.58 -9.46 19.48
C THR A 156 -0.03 -8.94 18.17
N PRO A 157 -1.34 -9.16 17.94
CA PRO A 157 -2.05 -8.58 16.82
C PRO A 157 -1.96 -7.05 16.82
N MET A 158 -1.84 -6.49 15.63
CA MET A 158 -1.85 -5.06 15.35
C MET A 158 -3.11 -4.72 14.57
N GLN A 159 -3.75 -3.62 14.93
CA GLN A 159 -4.82 -3.03 14.12
C GLN A 159 -4.38 -1.63 13.72
N LEU A 160 -4.42 -1.31 12.43
CA LEU A 160 -4.27 0.02 11.87
C LEU A 160 -5.63 0.45 11.31
N ASP A 161 -6.15 1.59 11.77
CA ASP A 161 -7.24 2.31 11.11
C ASP A 161 -6.67 3.62 10.57
N ALA A 162 -6.99 3.99 9.33
CA ALA A 162 -6.51 5.23 8.72
C ALA A 162 -7.44 5.69 7.60
N TRP A 163 -7.48 7.00 7.37
CA TRP A 163 -8.11 7.58 6.21
C TRP A 163 -7.06 7.98 5.18
N PHE A 164 -7.36 7.75 3.91
CA PHE A 164 -6.49 8.19 2.82
C PHE A 164 -7.29 8.64 1.61
N LYS A 165 -6.71 9.54 0.82
CA LYS A 165 -7.27 10.01 -0.44
C LYS A 165 -6.18 10.03 -1.49
N LEU A 166 -6.49 9.50 -2.66
CA LEU A 166 -5.58 9.46 -3.81
C LEU A 166 -6.04 10.47 -4.85
N ASP A 167 -5.09 11.16 -5.50
CA ASP A 167 -5.44 12.10 -6.58
C ASP A 167 -5.57 11.44 -7.94
N GLN A 168 -5.06 10.21 -8.07
CA GLN A 168 -5.06 9.44 -9.30
C GLN A 168 -5.55 8.02 -9.02
N ALA A 169 -6.21 7.40 -10.02
CA ALA A 169 -6.81 6.07 -9.88
C ALA A 169 -5.78 4.95 -9.86
N VAL A 170 -4.59 5.23 -10.38
CA VAL A 170 -3.55 4.23 -10.59
C VAL A 170 -2.20 4.88 -10.35
N PHE A 171 -1.24 4.08 -9.91
CA PHE A 171 0.15 4.52 -9.91
C PHE A 171 0.67 4.49 -11.35
N PRO A 172 1.11 5.62 -11.96
CA PRO A 172 1.38 5.69 -13.40
C PRO A 172 2.79 5.18 -13.74
N THR A 173 3.12 3.94 -13.38
CA THR A 173 4.39 3.30 -13.77
C THR A 173 4.13 2.02 -14.56
N THR A 174 5.05 1.71 -15.47
CA THR A 174 5.02 0.50 -16.28
C THR A 174 5.52 -0.74 -15.53
N ALA A 175 6.22 -0.55 -14.41
CA ALA A 175 6.73 -1.60 -13.54
C ALA A 175 6.76 -1.13 -12.08
N GLY A 176 6.45 -2.05 -11.16
CA GLY A 176 6.50 -1.82 -9.71
C GLY A 176 5.15 -1.44 -9.08
N SER A 177 5.12 -1.50 -7.75
CA SER A 177 4.03 -0.98 -6.93
C SER A 177 4.52 0.22 -6.12
N THR A 178 3.58 1.04 -5.66
CA THR A 178 3.82 2.02 -4.61
C THR A 178 3.07 1.58 -3.37
N PHE A 179 3.75 1.51 -2.22
CA PHE A 179 3.03 1.30 -0.97
C PHE A 179 2.49 2.60 -0.39
N LEU A 180 1.32 2.47 0.25
CA LEU A 180 0.60 3.53 0.93
C LEU A 180 0.72 3.40 2.45
N PHE A 181 0.65 2.15 2.93
CA PHE A 181 0.72 1.79 4.33
C PHE A 181 1.54 0.52 4.49
N LYS A 182 2.34 0.46 5.55
CA LYS A 182 3.09 -0.76 5.89
C LYS A 182 3.11 -0.97 7.39
N LEU A 183 2.82 -2.19 7.80
CA LEU A 183 3.03 -2.72 9.15
C LEU A 183 4.17 -3.71 9.08
N GLU A 184 5.29 -3.38 9.68
CA GLU A 184 6.51 -4.17 9.60
C GLU A 184 7.18 -4.28 10.96
N ARG A 185 8.29 -5.01 10.97
CA ARG A 185 9.20 -5.01 12.09
C ARG A 185 10.29 -4.00 11.87
N THR A 186 10.78 -3.47 12.99
CA THR A 186 11.94 -2.58 12.93
C THR A 186 13.17 -3.39 12.51
N GLY A 187 13.81 -3.03 11.40
CA GLY A 187 14.99 -3.73 10.88
C GLY A 187 15.24 -3.47 9.40
N SER A 188 16.28 -4.10 8.85
CA SER A 188 16.75 -3.90 7.47
C SER A 188 15.98 -4.70 6.41
N ASP A 189 15.17 -5.66 6.81
CA ASP A 189 14.67 -6.67 5.87
C ASP A 189 13.34 -6.29 5.22
N GLY A 190 12.75 -5.17 5.66
CA GLY A 190 11.48 -4.64 5.16
C GLY A 190 10.34 -5.66 5.21
N ASP A 191 10.38 -6.60 6.16
CA ASP A 191 9.44 -7.71 6.26
C ASP A 191 8.17 -7.30 7.02
N GLY A 192 7.00 -7.66 6.48
CA GLY A 192 5.72 -7.17 6.98
C GLY A 192 4.57 -7.30 6.01
N VAL A 193 3.52 -6.54 6.27
CA VAL A 193 2.31 -6.47 5.46
C VAL A 193 2.10 -5.04 4.98
N THR A 194 1.75 -4.91 3.71
CA THR A 194 1.72 -3.63 3.00
C THR A 194 0.42 -3.49 2.22
N LEU A 195 -0.21 -2.32 2.26
CA LEU A 195 -1.20 -1.93 1.25
C LEU A 195 -0.47 -1.16 0.15
N SER A 196 -0.53 -1.65 -1.08
CA SER A 196 0.11 -1.04 -2.24
C SER A 196 -0.87 -0.81 -3.38
N LEU A 197 -0.41 -0.02 -4.36
CA LEU A 197 -1.13 0.35 -5.56
C LEU A 197 -0.19 0.22 -6.77
N ASP A 198 -0.67 -0.36 -7.85
CA ASP A 198 -0.01 -0.28 -9.17
C ASP A 198 -1.01 0.15 -10.27
N ARG A 199 -0.63 -0.03 -11.54
CA ARG A 199 -1.47 0.29 -12.70
C ARG A 199 -2.79 -0.48 -12.80
N THR A 200 -2.92 -1.59 -12.08
CA THR A 200 -4.07 -2.51 -12.13
C THR A 200 -4.99 -2.38 -10.92
N GLY A 201 -4.55 -1.70 -9.85
CA GLY A 201 -5.36 -1.43 -8.67
C GLY A 201 -4.61 -1.66 -7.36
N PHE A 202 -5.38 -1.90 -6.31
CA PHE A 202 -4.87 -2.14 -4.97
C PHE A 202 -4.39 -3.59 -4.78
N PHE A 203 -3.38 -3.74 -3.91
CA PHE A 203 -2.87 -5.03 -3.48
C PHE A 203 -2.59 -5.04 -1.99
N ALA A 204 -2.83 -6.19 -1.37
CA ALA A 204 -2.18 -6.52 -0.12
C ALA A 204 -0.91 -7.31 -0.45
N GLU A 205 0.24 -6.86 0.02
CA GLU A 205 1.51 -7.54 -0.15
C GLU A 205 2.03 -8.01 1.20
N ARG A 206 2.56 -9.23 1.25
CA ARG A 206 3.27 -9.74 2.42
C ARG A 206 4.69 -10.14 2.06
N ILE A 207 5.62 -9.75 2.93
CA ILE A 207 7.04 -10.07 2.84
C ILE A 207 7.38 -10.82 4.12
N GLY A 208 7.24 -12.15 4.09
CA GLY A 208 7.68 -13.05 5.16
C GLY A 208 8.85 -13.90 4.70
N VAL A 209 8.83 -15.19 5.04
CA VAL A 209 9.72 -16.19 4.43
C VAL A 209 9.43 -16.38 2.93
N SER A 210 8.23 -16.05 2.49
CA SER A 210 7.83 -15.95 1.09
C SER A 210 7.24 -14.56 0.80
N TYR A 211 7.34 -14.14 -0.45
CA TYR A 211 6.61 -13.00 -0.97
C TYR A 211 5.28 -13.47 -1.56
N GLU A 212 4.18 -12.85 -1.13
CA GLU A 212 2.88 -13.07 -1.73
C GLU A 212 2.12 -11.76 -1.90
N ARG A 213 1.28 -11.73 -2.92
CA ARG A 213 0.54 -10.55 -3.36
C ARG A 213 -0.92 -10.94 -3.63
N TYR A 214 -1.84 -10.23 -2.98
CA TYR A 214 -3.29 -10.47 -3.08
C TYR A 214 -3.93 -9.28 -3.80
N PRO A 215 -4.50 -9.47 -5.00
CA PRO A 215 -5.24 -8.41 -5.67
C PRO A 215 -6.50 -8.05 -4.90
N ILE A 216 -6.76 -6.74 -4.75
CA ILE A 216 -7.97 -6.23 -4.14
C ILE A 216 -8.92 -5.78 -5.25
N MET A 217 -10.04 -6.50 -5.40
CA MET A 217 -11.05 -6.25 -6.45
C MET A 217 -11.94 -5.03 -6.16
N ARG A 218 -11.41 -4.03 -5.45
CA ARG A 218 -12.08 -2.76 -5.17
C ARG A 218 -11.52 -1.70 -6.10
N ALA A 219 -12.42 -1.00 -6.79
CA ALA A 219 -12.03 0.12 -7.64
C ALA A 219 -11.40 1.24 -6.79
N VAL A 220 -10.32 1.82 -7.30
CA VAL A 220 -9.74 3.03 -6.74
C VAL A 220 -10.64 4.21 -7.08
N LYS A 221 -11.00 5.02 -6.09
CA LYS A 221 -11.84 6.21 -6.26
C LYS A 221 -11.00 7.49 -6.05
N PRO A 222 -10.44 8.09 -7.10
CA PRO A 222 -9.66 9.32 -6.98
C PRO A 222 -10.49 10.46 -6.40
N GLY A 223 -9.85 11.35 -5.66
CA GLY A 223 -10.49 12.53 -5.09
C GLY A 223 -11.36 12.24 -3.86
N VAL A 224 -11.63 10.97 -3.56
CA VAL A 224 -12.51 10.53 -2.46
C VAL A 224 -11.67 9.97 -1.31
N TRP A 225 -12.05 10.33 -0.09
CA TRP A 225 -11.48 9.73 1.11
C TRP A 225 -12.00 8.31 1.29
N MET A 226 -11.07 7.38 1.47
CA MET A 226 -11.32 5.97 1.76
C MET A 226 -10.84 5.63 3.17
N HIS A 227 -11.57 4.75 3.84
CA HIS A 227 -11.22 4.27 5.17
C HIS A 227 -10.54 2.89 5.06
N LEU A 228 -9.32 2.80 5.56
CA LEU A 228 -8.55 1.55 5.63
C LEU A 228 -8.62 1.00 7.05
N ARG A 229 -8.86 -0.31 7.17
CA ARG A 229 -8.45 -1.11 8.33
C ARG A 229 -7.50 -2.22 7.91
N MET A 230 -6.41 -2.40 8.64
CA MET A 230 -5.52 -3.56 8.53
C MET A 230 -5.38 -4.23 9.89
N ASP A 231 -5.84 -5.47 10.01
CA ASP A 231 -5.62 -6.34 11.17
C ASP A 231 -4.52 -7.34 10.83
N VAL A 232 -3.39 -7.29 11.54
CA VAL A 232 -2.17 -8.02 11.18
C VAL A 232 -1.56 -8.70 12.39
N VAL A 233 -1.16 -9.97 12.24
CA VAL A 233 -0.28 -10.68 13.17
C VAL A 233 1.06 -10.88 12.47
N LEU A 234 2.11 -10.21 12.98
CA LEU A 234 3.48 -10.30 12.45
C LEU A 234 4.23 -11.50 13.05
N HIS A 235 4.20 -12.64 12.38
CA HIS A 235 4.82 -13.90 12.83
C HIS A 235 5.45 -14.68 11.67
N THR A 236 6.56 -15.36 11.95
CA THR A 236 7.27 -16.24 11.00
C THR A 236 6.42 -17.35 10.38
N THR A 237 5.53 -18.01 11.14
CA THR A 237 4.79 -19.20 10.69
C THR A 237 3.27 -19.12 10.92
N ALA A 238 2.82 -18.39 11.94
CA ALA A 238 1.41 -18.28 12.30
C ALA A 238 0.87 -16.85 12.14
N GLY A 239 1.37 -16.13 11.14
CA GLY A 239 0.93 -14.77 10.83
C GLY A 239 -0.45 -14.75 10.19
N ALA A 240 -1.05 -13.57 10.20
CA ALA A 240 -2.35 -13.32 9.60
C ALA A 240 -2.42 -11.88 9.10
N LEU A 241 -3.24 -11.64 8.09
CA LEU A 241 -3.61 -10.31 7.63
C LEU A 241 -5.07 -10.28 7.19
N THR A 242 -5.80 -9.26 7.61
CA THR A 242 -7.14 -8.96 7.14
C THR A 242 -7.20 -7.48 6.78
N ILE A 243 -7.70 -7.15 5.59
CA ILE A 243 -7.81 -5.77 5.12
C ILE A 243 -9.27 -5.45 4.82
N TYR A 244 -9.71 -4.27 5.25
CA TYR A 244 -11.00 -3.69 4.93
C TYR A 244 -10.77 -2.33 4.27
N ILE A 245 -11.59 -2.00 3.28
CA ILE A 245 -11.61 -0.67 2.67
C ILE A 245 -13.07 -0.22 2.62
N ASP A 246 -13.38 0.91 3.24
CA ASP A 246 -14.68 1.57 3.45
C ASP A 246 -15.76 0.75 4.19
N ASP A 247 -15.94 -0.52 3.85
CA ASP A 247 -16.87 -1.43 4.53
C ASP A 247 -16.12 -2.23 5.60
N MET A 248 -16.22 -1.77 6.84
CA MET A 248 -15.57 -2.40 8.00
C MET A 248 -16.23 -3.73 8.42
N THR A 249 -17.30 -4.16 7.74
CA THR A 249 -17.96 -5.45 8.00
C THR A 249 -17.52 -6.54 7.01
N LYS A 250 -16.93 -6.16 5.87
CA LYS A 250 -16.53 -7.08 4.81
C LYS A 250 -15.08 -6.87 4.40
N SER A 251 -14.23 -7.82 4.76
CA SER A 251 -12.81 -7.80 4.37
C SER A 251 -12.66 -7.96 2.85
N VAL A 252 -11.72 -7.20 2.26
CA VAL A 252 -11.31 -7.35 0.86
C VAL A 252 -10.16 -8.36 0.69
N VAL A 253 -9.40 -8.62 1.76
CA VAL A 253 -8.37 -9.67 1.83
C VAL A 253 -8.43 -10.28 3.22
N ALA A 254 -8.28 -11.60 3.30
CA ALA A 254 -8.05 -12.33 4.54
C ALA A 254 -7.10 -13.51 4.28
N ALA A 255 -6.02 -13.58 5.04
CA ALA A 255 -5.08 -14.71 5.03
C ALA A 255 -4.65 -15.01 6.46
N ALA A 256 -4.55 -16.30 6.80
CA ALA A 256 -4.17 -16.77 8.14
C ALA A 256 -3.27 -18.01 8.04
N GLY A 257 -2.45 -18.24 9.07
CA GLY A 257 -1.45 -19.33 9.04
C GLY A 257 -0.34 -19.08 8.01
N VAL A 258 -0.08 -17.82 7.69
CA VAL A 258 0.90 -17.39 6.69
C VAL A 258 2.10 -16.75 7.35
N SER A 259 3.26 -16.80 6.70
CA SER A 259 4.41 -16.01 7.15
C SER A 259 4.25 -14.55 6.77
N THR A 260 4.25 -13.66 7.76
CA THR A 260 4.14 -12.20 7.54
C THR A 260 5.46 -11.47 7.81
N VAL A 261 6.48 -12.18 8.31
CA VAL A 261 7.82 -11.69 8.67
C VAL A 261 8.84 -12.83 8.60
N LYS A 262 10.14 -12.51 8.56
CA LYS A 262 11.26 -13.48 8.44
C LYS A 262 11.84 -13.92 9.79
N SER A 263 11.68 -13.12 10.83
CA SER A 263 12.17 -13.41 12.20
C SER A 263 11.04 -13.25 13.21
N ASP A 264 11.29 -13.48 14.53
CA ASP A 264 10.39 -13.16 15.67
C ASP A 264 11.00 -12.08 16.62
N ALA A 265 10.24 -11.02 16.95
CA ALA A 265 10.71 -9.78 17.60
C ALA A 265 9.51 -8.96 18.10
N THR A 266 9.70 -8.01 19.01
CA THR A 266 8.63 -7.11 19.53
C THR A 266 8.68 -5.69 18.98
N ALA A 267 9.79 -5.26 18.38
CA ALA A 267 9.89 -3.95 17.74
C ALA A 267 9.06 -3.90 16.46
N ARG A 268 8.26 -2.86 16.30
CA ARG A 268 7.29 -2.67 15.22
C ARG A 268 7.49 -1.31 14.57
N SER A 269 7.16 -1.21 13.29
CA SER A 269 7.04 0.05 12.59
C SER A 269 5.70 0.11 11.87
N VAL A 270 5.06 1.27 11.94
CA VAL A 270 4.01 1.65 11.00
C VAL A 270 4.56 2.75 10.10
N ILE A 271 4.43 2.57 8.79
CA ILE A 271 4.82 3.54 7.77
C ILE A 271 3.56 4.01 7.06
N VAL A 272 3.47 5.33 6.85
CA VAL A 272 2.37 6.00 6.14
C VAL A 272 2.97 6.98 5.14
N GLY A 273 2.62 6.85 3.86
CA GLY A 273 3.13 7.72 2.82
C GLY A 273 3.28 7.02 1.49
N LEU A 274 4.23 7.46 0.68
CA LEU A 274 4.54 6.90 -0.62
C LEU A 274 5.95 6.29 -0.61
N PHE A 275 6.08 5.10 -1.18
CA PHE A 275 7.35 4.47 -1.47
C PHE A 275 7.23 3.62 -2.72
N SER A 276 8.21 3.71 -3.60
CA SER A 276 8.39 2.83 -4.74
C SER A 276 9.88 2.51 -4.92
N ASP A 277 10.22 1.27 -5.25
CA ASP A 277 11.57 0.82 -5.58
C ASP A 277 11.94 1.06 -7.06
N ARG A 278 11.14 1.85 -7.78
CA ARG A 278 11.31 2.11 -9.22
C ARG A 278 11.07 3.58 -9.54
N ALA A 279 11.44 3.94 -10.77
CA ALA A 279 11.13 5.22 -11.39
C ALA A 279 9.63 5.52 -11.27
N THR A 280 9.29 6.72 -10.80
CA THR A 280 7.91 7.11 -10.53
C THR A 280 7.44 8.20 -11.49
N SER A 281 6.14 8.21 -11.76
CA SER A 281 5.43 9.39 -12.26
C SER A 281 5.02 10.30 -11.09
N PRO A 282 4.55 11.55 -11.33
CA PRO A 282 4.01 12.34 -10.24
C PRO A 282 2.78 11.66 -9.65
N PHE A 283 2.82 11.40 -8.34
CA PHE A 283 1.73 10.79 -7.61
C PHE A 283 1.55 11.50 -6.26
N GLN A 284 0.31 11.64 -5.83
CA GLN A 284 -0.03 12.32 -4.58
C GLN A 284 -1.06 11.52 -3.80
N ALA A 285 -0.84 11.43 -2.49
CA ALA A 285 -1.76 10.84 -1.55
C ALA A 285 -1.84 11.70 -0.29
N ARG A 286 -3.05 11.79 0.25
CA ARG A 286 -3.33 12.41 1.54
C ARG A 286 -3.62 11.32 2.56
N PHE A 287 -3.15 11.53 3.78
CA PHE A 287 -3.32 10.61 4.90
C PHE A 287 -3.80 11.36 6.12
N ASP A 288 -4.71 10.74 6.86
CA ASP A 288 -5.34 11.36 8.01
C ASP A 288 -5.88 10.32 9.00
N ASP A 289 -6.18 10.76 10.23
CA ASP A 289 -6.80 9.95 11.29
C ASP A 289 -6.14 8.56 11.46
N VAL A 290 -4.80 8.53 11.48
CA VAL A 290 -4.02 7.29 11.58
C VAL A 290 -3.98 6.82 13.02
N ALA A 291 -4.61 5.70 13.33
CA ALA A 291 -4.64 5.11 14.66
C ALA A 291 -4.15 3.66 14.64
N LEU A 292 -3.33 3.30 15.63
CA LEU A 292 -2.76 1.96 15.77
C LEU A 292 -3.01 1.38 17.17
N TRP A 293 -3.43 0.12 17.23
CA TRP A 293 -3.60 -0.65 18.47
C TRP A 293 -2.72 -1.90 18.48
N PHE A 294 -2.39 -2.34 19.69
CA PHE A 294 -2.02 -3.72 19.98
C PHE A 294 -3.23 -4.40 20.64
N ARG A 295 -3.69 -5.52 20.08
CA ARG A 295 -4.90 -6.24 20.52
C ARG A 295 -4.59 -7.55 21.22
#